data_AF-A0A920M450-F1
#
_entry.id   AF-A0A920M450-F1
#
_cell.length_a   1.000
_cell.length_b   1.000
_cell.length_c   1.000
_cell.angle_alpha   90.00
_cell.angle_beta   90.00
_cell.angle_gamma   90.00
#
_symmetry.space_group_name_H-M   'P 1'
#
loop_
_entity.id
_entity.type
_entity.pdbx_description
1 polymer ?
#
loop_
_entity_poly.entity_id
_entity_poly.type
_entity_poly.pdbx_seq_one_letter_code
_entity_poly.pdbx_strand_id
1 'polypeptide(L)' 'MKNYFPVLDDEKIISLGEGKTPFMKMNNLSKKLSIKNFFVKDESNNPTGSFKARGLSAAISKANE' A
#
# COMPACT_ATOMS: atom_id res chain seq x y z
N MET A 1 9.44 -6.50 0.70
CA MET A 1 10.30 -5.42 0.16
C MET A 1 11.54 -5.97 -0.54
N LYS A 2 12.26 -6.92 0.08
CA LYS A 2 13.58 -7.44 -0.33
C LYS A 2 13.94 -7.53 -1.82
N ASN A 3 13.07 -8.01 -2.71
CA ASN A 3 13.49 -8.28 -4.10
C ASN A 3 13.14 -7.16 -5.11
N TYR A 4 12.43 -6.12 -4.70
CA TYR A 4 11.89 -5.10 -5.62
C TYR A 4 12.19 -3.67 -5.18
N PHE A 5 12.94 -3.49 -4.08
CA PHE A 5 13.25 -2.19 -3.49
C PHE A 5 14.77 -2.04 -3.28
N PRO A 6 15.34 -0.82 -3.39
CA PRO A 6 16.79 -0.59 -3.35
C PRO A 6 17.38 -0.54 -1.93
N VAL A 7 16.85 -1.34 -1.00
CA VAL A 7 17.35 -1.51 0.37
C VAL A 7 18.05 -2.86 0.43
N LEU A 8 19.37 -2.85 0.66
CA LEU A 8 20.25 -4.02 0.58
C LEU A 8 20.43 -4.69 1.96
N ASP A 9 20.46 -3.89 3.03
CA ASP A 9 20.57 -4.39 4.38
C ASP A 9 19.17 -4.57 5.00
N ASP A 10 18.80 -5.83 5.24
CA ASP A 10 17.50 -6.18 5.78
C ASP A 10 17.27 -5.67 7.20
N GLU A 11 18.32 -5.46 7.99
CA GLU A 11 18.21 -4.91 9.35
C GLU A 11 17.83 -3.42 9.32
N LYS A 12 17.93 -2.76 8.16
CA LYS A 12 17.58 -1.34 7.98
C LYS A 12 16.13 -1.12 7.59
N ILE A 13 15.36 -2.19 7.37
CA ILE A 13 13.95 -2.08 6.98
C ILE A 13 13.11 -1.54 8.15
N ILE A 14 12.58 -0.34 7.98
CA ILE A 14 11.66 0.32 8.90
C ILE A 14 10.25 0.22 8.33
N SER A 15 9.36 -0.49 9.05
CA SER A 15 7.96 -0.68 8.65
C SER A 15 7.02 -0.48 9.83
N LEU A 16 5.83 0.06 9.55
CA LEU A 16 4.71 0.14 10.49
C LEU A 16 3.60 -0.87 10.15
N GLY A 17 3.89 -1.82 9.26
CA GLY A 17 2.90 -2.78 8.75
C GLY A 17 2.07 -2.24 7.58
N GLU A 18 2.54 -1.19 6.90
CA GLU A 18 1.89 -0.64 5.72
C GLU A 18 1.70 -1.67 4.60
N GLY A 19 0.60 -1.50 3.87
CA GLY A 19 0.17 -2.39 2.82
C GLY A 19 -0.87 -3.41 3.26
N LYS A 20 -1.04 -4.47 2.45
CA LYS A 20 -2.11 -5.48 2.60
C LYS A 20 -3.52 -4.90 2.83
N THR A 21 -3.75 -3.69 2.34
CA THR A 21 -5.00 -2.94 2.43
C THR A 21 -6.15 -3.62 1.66
N PRO A 22 -7.42 -3.37 2.02
CA PRO A 22 -8.57 -3.99 1.34
C PRO A 22 -8.61 -3.73 -0.17
N PHE A 23 -8.98 -4.75 -0.95
CA PHE A 23 -9.33 -4.62 -2.36
C PHE A 23 -10.80 -5.02 -2.53
N MET A 24 -11.67 -4.02 -2.60
CA MET A 24 -13.10 -4.19 -2.43
C MET A 24 -13.84 -4.10 -3.76
N LYS A 25 -14.73 -5.06 -4.02
CA LYS A 25 -15.63 -5.00 -5.17
C LYS A 25 -16.82 -4.08 -4.84
N MET A 26 -17.02 -3.04 -5.62
CA MET A 26 -18.09 -2.07 -5.38
C MET A 26 -19.36 -2.47 -6.13
N ASN A 27 -20.13 -3.42 -5.60
CA ASN A 27 -21.30 -3.98 -6.29
C ASN A 27 -22.36 -2.92 -6.66
N ASN A 28 -22.66 -1.97 -5.76
CA ASN A 28 -23.65 -0.93 -6.02
C ASN A 28 -23.19 0.04 -7.12
N LEU A 29 -21.91 0.44 -7.07
CA LEU A 29 -21.35 1.37 -8.04
C LEU A 29 -21.12 0.69 -9.40
N SER A 30 -20.76 -0.60 -9.41
CA SER A 30 -20.67 -1.45 -10.60
C SER A 30 -21.98 -1.42 -11.39
N LYS A 31 -23.12 -1.61 -10.70
CA LYS A 31 -24.46 -1.54 -11.32
C LYS A 31 -24.78 -0.14 -11.83
N LYS A 32 -24.55 0.89 -11.00
CA LYS A 32 -24.85 2.28 -11.35
C LYS A 32 -24.07 2.77 -12.57
N LEU A 33 -22.81 2.35 -12.72
CA LEU A 33 -21.92 2.77 -13.81
C LEU A 33 -21.92 1.79 -15.00
N SER A 34 -22.67 0.70 -14.94
CA SER A 34 -22.61 -0.40 -15.94
C SER A 34 -21.19 -0.96 -16.14
N ILE A 35 -20.37 -0.99 -15.08
CA ILE A 35 -19.01 -1.54 -15.09
C ILE A 35 -19.02 -2.86 -14.30
N LYS A 36 -18.78 -3.99 -14.98
CA LYS A 36 -18.84 -5.34 -14.38
C LYS A 36 -17.86 -5.54 -13.21
N ASN A 37 -16.67 -4.98 -13.34
CA ASN A 37 -15.51 -5.21 -12.48
C ASN A 37 -14.99 -3.90 -11.90
N PHE A 38 -15.82 -3.23 -11.09
CA PHE A 38 -15.41 -2.02 -10.39
C PHE A 38 -14.87 -2.35 -9.00
N PHE A 39 -13.60 -2.00 -8.77
CA PHE A 39 -12.92 -2.25 -7.51
C PHE A 39 -12.30 -0.98 -6.95
N VAL A 40 -12.22 -0.92 -5.62
CA VAL A 40 -11.49 0.12 -4.89
C VAL A 40 -10.36 -0.54 -4.12
N LYS A 41 -9.16 0.02 -4.26
CA LYS A 41 -8.02 -0.29 -3.41
C LYS A 41 -7.98 0.74 -2.30
N ASP A 42 -8.40 0.36 -1.09
CA ASP A 42 -8.56 1.31 0.01
C ASP A 42 -7.28 1.47 0.83
N GLU A 43 -6.47 2.44 0.42
CA GLU A 43 -5.20 2.78 1.05
C GLU A 43 -5.33 3.60 2.35
N SER A 44 -6.55 3.95 2.78
CA SER A 44 -6.76 4.67 4.04
C SER A 44 -6.47 3.81 5.27
N ASN A 45 -6.48 2.49 5.13
CA ASN A 45 -6.18 1.53 6.20
C ASN A 45 -4.67 1.38 6.49
N ASN A 46 -3.80 2.13 5.81
CA ASN A 46 -2.40 2.18 6.18
C ASN A 46 -2.20 2.90 7.54
N PRO A 47 -1.06 2.70 8.22
CA PRO A 47 -0.79 3.25 9.56
C PRO A 47 -0.94 4.78 9.71
N THR A 48 -0.76 5.53 8.62
CA THR A 48 -0.87 7.01 8.62
C THR A 48 -2.13 7.52 7.92
N GLY A 49 -3.10 6.65 7.62
CA GLY A 49 -4.34 7.04 6.96
C GLY A 49 -4.22 7.29 5.46
N SER A 50 -3.07 6.99 4.84
CA SER A 50 -2.87 7.22 3.41
C SER A 50 -1.86 6.28 2.77
N PHE A 51 -1.90 6.19 1.43
CA PHE A 51 -0.95 5.41 0.63
C PHE A 51 0.52 5.81 0.85
N LYS A 52 0.78 7.03 1.37
CA LYS A 52 2.13 7.57 1.58
C LYS A 52 2.94 6.72 2.57
N ALA A 53 2.29 5.99 3.48
CA ALA A 53 2.97 5.09 4.39
C ALA A 53 3.91 4.10 3.66
N ARG A 54 3.49 3.58 2.50
CA ARG A 54 4.30 2.65 1.67
C ARG A 54 5.58 3.28 1.18
N GLY A 55 5.48 4.46 0.57
CA GLY A 55 6.63 5.17 0.02
C GLY A 55 7.60 5.61 1.13
N LEU A 56 7.05 6.06 2.26
CA LEU A 56 7.85 6.51 3.40
C LEU A 56 8.59 5.37 4.07
N SER A 57 7.98 4.20 4.21
CA SER A 57 8.66 2.98 4.70
C SER A 57 9.91 2.68 3.88
N ALA A 58 9.80 2.63 2.55
CA ALA A 58 10.95 2.43 1.67
C ALA A 58 11.98 3.56 1.74
N ALA A 59 11.54 4.83 1.73
CA ALA A 59 12.42 5.99 1.74
C ALA A 59 13.22 6.10 3.05
N ILE A 60 12.57 5.90 4.19
CA ILE A 60 13.21 5.97 5.51
C ILE A 60 14.13 4.76 5.71
N SER A 61 13.74 3.56 5.27
CA SER A 61 14.63 2.39 5.29
C SER A 61 15.92 2.65 4.51
N LYS A 62 15.81 3.24 3.30
CA LYS A 62 17.01 3.57 2.51
C LYS A 62 17.84 4.69 3.12
N ALA A 63 17.22 5.67 3.78
CA ALA A 63 17.93 6.74 4.46
C ALA A 63 18.68 6.25 5.72
N ASN A 64 18.29 5.12 6.29
CA ASN A 64 18.89 4.50 7.47
C ASN A 64 19.99 3.48 7.16
N GLU A 65 20.13 3.09 5.89
CA GLU A 65 21.21 2.24 5.35
C GLU A 65 22.48 3.06 5.10
#